data_AF-A0A2V9DR12-F1
#
_entry.id   AF-A0A2V9DR12-F1
#
_cell.length_a   1.000
_cell.length_b   1.000
_cell.length_c   1.000
_cell.angle_alpha   90.00
_cell.angle_beta   90.00
_cell.angle_gamma   90.00
#
_symmetry.space_group_name_H-M   'P 1'
#
loop_
_entity.id
_entity.type
_entity.pdbx_description
1 polymer ?
#
loop_
_entity_poly.entity_id
_entity_poly.type
_entity_poly.pdbx_seq_one_letter_code
_entity_poly.pdbx_strand_id
1 'polypeptide(L)' 'QIVLLHRGKCLRVGTPAAVYQRELLEQVFEVPLEVEAGPAGRPRVIVQGRREETSNAARQ' A
#
# COMPACT_ATOMS: atom_id res chain seq x y z
N GLN A 1 -16.09 -2.01 2.25
CA GLN A 1 -15.33 -1.52 3.42
C GLN A 1 -13.91 -2.10 3.34
N ILE A 2 -12.90 -1.35 3.77
CA ILE A 2 -11.47 -1.70 3.70
C ILE A 2 -10.88 -1.60 5.11
N VAL A 3 -9.94 -2.50 5.44
CA VAL A 3 -9.17 -2.48 6.69
C VAL A 3 -7.69 -2.32 6.36
N LEU A 4 -7.03 -1.34 7.00
CA LEU A 4 -5.58 -1.16 6.95
C LEU A 4 -4.97 -1.72 8.24
N LEU A 5 -4.18 -2.77 8.10
CA LEU A 5 -3.44 -3.40 9.20
C LEU A 5 -1.97 -2.98 9.13
N HIS A 6 -1.41 -2.62 10.27
CA HIS A 6 0.02 -2.37 10.41
C HIS A 6 0.52 -3.02 11.69
N ARG A 7 1.55 -3.88 11.57
CA ARG A 7 2.17 -4.60 12.71
C ARG A 7 1.15 -5.32 13.60
N GLY A 8 0.19 -6.01 12.98
CA GLY A 8 -0.85 -6.78 13.67
C GLY A 8 -1.98 -5.95 14.29
N LYS A 9 -1.99 -4.62 14.11
CA LYS A 9 -3.02 -3.72 14.63
C LYS A 9 -3.86 -3.13 13.52
N CYS A 10 -5.16 -2.98 13.79
CA CYS A 10 -6.07 -2.23 12.94
C CYS A 10 -5.76 -0.74 13.05
N LEU A 11 -5.18 -0.17 12.00
CA LEU A 11 -4.84 1.24 11.94
C LEU A 11 -6.03 2.07 11.44
N ARG A 12 -6.79 1.56 10.47
CA ARG A 12 -7.97 2.25 9.94
C ARG A 12 -8.98 1.28 9.33
N VAL A 13 -10.27 1.62 9.44
CA VAL A 13 -11.37 0.95 8.74
C VAL A 13 -12.23 2.00 8.06
N GLY A 14 -12.62 1.79 6.80
CA GLY A 14 -13.46 2.77 6.10
C GLY A 14 -13.79 2.45 4.64
N THR A 15 -14.25 3.48 3.92
CA THR A 15 -14.38 3.45 2.46
C THR A 15 -12.99 3.39 1.81
N PRO A 16 -12.89 2.99 0.52
CA PRO A 16 -11.61 3.08 -0.19
C PRO A 16 -11.00 4.49 -0.13
N ALA A 17 -11.76 5.55 -0.37
CA ALA A 17 -11.27 6.92 -0.27
C ALA A 17 -10.75 7.31 1.12
N ALA A 18 -11.32 6.76 2.20
CA ALA A 18 -10.87 7.04 3.56
C ALA A 18 -9.59 6.29 3.96
N VAL A 19 -9.28 5.18 3.27
CA VAL A 19 -8.14 4.29 3.59
C VAL A 19 -6.95 4.51 2.65
N TYR A 20 -7.20 4.73 1.36
CA TYR A 20 -6.16 4.87 0.34
C TYR A 20 -5.61 6.31 0.26
N GLN A 21 -5.30 6.90 1.41
CA GLN A 21 -4.63 8.21 1.46
C GLN A 21 -3.14 8.01 1.31
N ARG A 22 -2.50 8.74 0.38
CA ARG A 22 -1.09 8.58 0.05
C ARG A 22 -0.22 8.65 1.31
N GLU A 23 -0.39 9.68 2.12
CA GLU A 23 0.41 9.93 3.33
C GLU A 23 0.28 8.79 4.35
N LEU A 24 -0.93 8.25 4.50
CA LEU A 24 -1.19 7.12 5.40
C LEU A 24 -0.52 5.84 4.89
N LEU A 25 -0.62 5.57 3.59
CA LEU A 25 -0.03 4.37 2.99
C LEU A 25 1.51 4.47 2.98
N GLU A 26 2.09 5.64 2.69
CA GLU A 26 3.53 5.87 2.75
C GLU A 26 4.08 5.64 4.17
N GLN A 27 3.35 6.07 5.21
CA GLN A 27 3.72 5.79 6.59
C GLN A 27 3.66 4.29 6.94
N VAL A 28 2.69 3.56 6.39
CA VAL A 28 2.50 2.14 6.70
C VAL A 28 3.47 1.24 5.94
N PHE A 29 3.72 1.55 4.67
CA PHE A 29 4.58 0.76 3.79
C PHE A 29 6.02 1.27 3.77
N GLU A 30 6.29 2.42 4.38
CA GLU A 30 7.63 3.00 4.52
C GLU A 30 8.34 3.20 3.17
N VAL A 31 7.56 3.43 2.11
CA VAL A 31 8.04 3.65 0.72
C VAL A 31 7.26 4.79 0.06
N PRO A 32 7.85 5.54 -0.90
CA PRO A 32 7.11 6.57 -1.63
C PRO A 32 6.03 5.93 -2.53
N LEU A 33 4.85 6.56 -2.60
CA LEU A 33 3.69 6.04 -3.33
C LEU A 33 2.99 7.12 -4.15
N GLU A 34 2.34 6.70 -5.22
CA GLU A 34 1.28 7.48 -5.86
C GLU A 34 -0.06 6.76 -5.70
N VAL A 35 -1.14 7.52 -5.51
CA VAL A 35 -2.50 6.98 -5.44
C VAL A 35 -3.37 7.68 -6.48
N GLU A 36 -3.88 6.91 -7.43
CA GLU A 36 -4.78 7.38 -8.47
C GLU A 36 -6.22 6.97 -8.15
N ALA A 37 -7.17 7.88 -8.33
CA ALA A 37 -8.58 7.55 -8.28
C ALA A 37 -8.96 6.75 -9.54
N GLY A 38 -9.25 5.46 -9.38
CA GLY A 38 -9.66 4.60 -10.49
C GLY A 38 -11.17 4.63 -10.77
N PRO A 39 -11.59 4.10 -11.94
CA PRO A 39 -13.00 3.90 -12.26
C PRO A 39 -13.72 3.10 -11.17
N ALA A 40 -15.01 3.40 -10.96
CA ALA A 40 -15.86 2.75 -9.95
C ALA A 40 -15.36 2.84 -8.49
N GLY A 41 -14.51 3.83 -8.16
CA GLY A 41 -14.10 4.10 -6.78
C GLY A 41 -13.10 3.11 -6.22
N ARG A 42 -12.37 2.38 -7.10
CA ARG A 42 -11.26 1.51 -6.72
C ARG A 42 -9.93 2.23 -6.97
N PRO A 43 -9.22 2.67 -5.92
CA PRO A 43 -7.95 3.37 -6.08
C PRO A 43 -6.86 2.44 -6.63
N ARG A 44 -5.96 2.99 -7.45
CA ARG A 44 -4.73 2.33 -7.88
C ARG A 44 -3.56 2.89 -7.09
N VAL A 45 -2.75 2.01 -6.50
CA VAL A 45 -1.55 2.38 -5.74
C VAL A 45 -0.33 2.00 -6.56
N ILE A 46 0.57 2.94 -6.77
CA ILE A 46 1.81 2.75 -7.51
C ILE A 46 2.95 2.91 -6.53
N VAL A 47 3.74 1.86 -6.34
CA VAL A 47 4.91 1.89 -5.47
C VAL A 47 6.10 2.46 -6.24
N GLN A 48 6.64 3.58 -5.78
CA GLN A 48 7.78 4.24 -6.41
C GLN A 48 9.06 3.68 -5.79
N GLY A 49 9.47 2.50 -6.27
CA GLY A 49 10.68 1.81 -5.80
C GLY A 49 11.59 1.40 -6.95
N ARG A 50 12.91 1.36 -6.69
CA ARG A 50 13.82 0.52 -7.48
C ARG A 50 13.48 -0.93 -7.17
N ARG A 51 13.20 -1.72 -8.21
CA ARG A 51 13.03 -3.16 -8.08
C ARG A 51 14.35 -3.74 -7.57
N GLU A 52 14.48 -3.95 -6.27
CA GLU A 52 15.51 -4.84 -5.77
C GLU A 52 15.09 -6.25 -6.20
N GLU A 53 15.81 -6.79 -7.17
CA GLU A 53 15.80 -8.21 -7.48
C GLU A 53 16.05 -8.95 -6.17
N THR A 54 15.01 -9.56 -5.62
CA THR A 54 15.19 -10.62 -4.65
C THR A 54 15.88 -11.74 -5.41
N SER A 55 17.21 -11.75 -5.40
CA SER A 55 18.01 -12.91 -5.71
C SER A 55 17.61 -13.97 -4.70
N ASN A 56 16.69 -14.85 -5.09
CA ASN A 56 16.47 -16.10 -4.40
C ASN A 56 17.64 -17.01 -4.77
N ALA A 57 18.84 -16.61 -4.34
CA ALA A 57 20.00 -17.45 -4.32
C ALA A 57 19.83 -18.43 -3.15
N ALA A 58 19.97 -19.71 -3.48
CA ALA A 58 20.12 -20.85 -2.58
C ALA A 58 18.87 -21.32 -1.82
N ARG A 59 18.23 -22.34 -2.38
CA ARG A 59 18.03 -23.61 -1.66
C ARG A 59 18.36 -24.79 -2.58
N GLN A 60 19.53 -25.37 -2.31
CA GLN A 60 20.06 -26.72 -2.58
C GLN A 60 20.04 -27.25 -4.02
#